data_AF-A0A4R9PHW5-F1
#
_entry.id   AF-A0A4R9PHW5-F1
#
_cell.length_a   1.000
_cell.length_b   1.000
_cell.length_c   1.000
_cell.angle_alpha   90.00
_cell.angle_beta   90.00
_cell.angle_gamma   90.00
#
_symmetry.space_group_name_H-M   'P 1'
#
loop_
_entity.id
_entity.type
_entity.pdbx_description
1 polymer ?
#
loop_
_entity_poly.entity_id
_entity_poly.type
_entity_poly.pdbx_seq_one_letter_code
_entity_poly.pdbx_strand_id
1 'polypeptide(L)'
;DTISSSLGISRWKNMAQINDCGIRAASRYEGLQYWDYNWRKGGGASRMVEISKREQFYQQEYCGCVYSLRDANRHRRENGRERIRIGLLYYGQDAGTPQGD
;
A
#
# COMPACT_ATOMS: atom_id res chain seq x y z
N ASP A 1 4.59 -19.47 16.50
CA ASP A 1 4.22 -18.78 15.24
C ASP A 1 4.29 -17.27 15.37
N THR A 2 4.31 -16.57 14.24
CA THR A 2 4.47 -15.11 14.21
C THR A 2 3.53 -14.48 13.19
N ILE A 3 2.87 -13.39 13.57
CA ILE A 3 2.04 -12.54 12.69
C ILE A 3 2.59 -11.11 12.64
N SER A 4 2.26 -10.36 11.60
CA SER A 4 2.56 -8.93 11.49
C SER A 4 1.46 -8.22 10.68
N SER A 5 1.55 -6.90 10.52
CA SER A 5 0.58 -6.10 9.78
C SER A 5 1.23 -5.24 8.72
N SER A 6 0.70 -5.31 7.49
CA SER A 6 1.10 -4.42 6.39
C SER A 6 0.70 -2.96 6.63
N LEU A 7 -0.23 -2.69 7.56
CA LEU A 7 -0.62 -1.33 7.94
C LEU A 7 0.54 -0.53 8.55
N GLY A 8 1.52 -1.22 9.16
CA GLY A 8 2.71 -0.60 9.75
C GLY A 8 3.56 0.18 8.73
N ILE A 9 3.51 -0.17 7.45
CA ILE A 9 4.30 0.47 6.39
C ILE A 9 3.81 1.90 6.09
N SER A 10 2.52 2.19 6.26
CA SER A 10 1.94 3.48 5.84
C SER A 10 2.28 4.60 6.81
N ARG A 11 2.99 5.65 6.35
CA ARG A 11 3.32 6.85 7.15
C ARG A 11 2.10 7.56 7.76
N TRP A 12 0.93 7.40 7.14
CA TRP A 12 -0.32 8.04 7.53
C TRP A 12 -1.05 7.32 8.67
N LYS A 13 -0.61 6.12 9.05
CA LYS A 13 -1.24 5.35 10.12
C LYS A 13 -0.47 5.51 11.43
N ASN A 14 -1.20 5.51 12.54
CA ASN A 14 -0.63 5.54 13.87
C ASN A 14 0.01 4.17 14.20
N MET A 15 1.34 4.14 14.30
CA MET A 15 2.09 2.90 14.54
C MET A 15 1.78 2.31 15.92
N ALA A 16 1.66 3.15 16.95
CA ALA A 16 1.36 2.70 18.31
C ALA A 16 0.01 1.97 18.36
N GLN A 17 -1.01 2.51 17.68
CA GLN A 17 -2.32 1.88 17.58
C GLN A 17 -2.26 0.55 16.83
N ILE A 18 -1.52 0.47 15.72
CA ILE A 18 -1.37 -0.77 14.95
C ILE A 18 -0.71 -1.85 15.81
N ASN A 19 0.39 -1.50 16.49
CA ASN A 19 1.13 -2.46 17.30
C ASN A 19 0.34 -2.90 18.53
N ASP A 20 -0.36 -2.00 19.20
CA ASP A 20 -1.27 -2.34 20.31
C ASP A 20 -2.35 -3.33 19.87
N CYS A 21 -2.99 -3.10 18.72
CA CYS A 21 -3.96 -4.05 18.15
C CYS A 21 -3.34 -5.42 17.84
N GLY A 22 -2.14 -5.45 17.24
CA GLY A 22 -1.42 -6.68 16.91
C GLY A 22 -1.04 -7.49 18.13
N ILE A 23 -0.49 -6.83 19.17
CA ILE A 23 -0.13 -7.44 20.44
C ILE A 23 -1.37 -8.04 21.12
N ARG A 24 -2.47 -7.29 21.20
CA ARG A 24 -3.73 -7.81 21.77
C ARG A 24 -4.27 -9.00 20.98
N ALA A 25 -4.16 -9.00 19.66
CA ALA A 25 -4.61 -10.12 18.84
C ALA A 25 -3.76 -11.38 19.08
N ALA A 26 -2.43 -11.25 19.10
CA ALA A 26 -1.52 -12.36 19.33
C ALA A 26 -1.65 -12.95 20.75
N SER A 27 -1.83 -12.09 21.77
CA SER A 27 -1.92 -12.48 23.19
C SER A 27 -3.03 -13.49 23.53
N ARG A 28 -3.98 -13.69 22.61
CA ARG A 28 -5.08 -14.66 22.75
C ARG A 28 -4.66 -16.10 22.49
N TYR A 29 -3.46 -16.31 21.95
CA TYR A 29 -2.98 -17.63 21.51
C TYR A 29 -1.59 -17.89 22.07
N GLU A 30 -1.44 -19.03 22.76
CA GLU A 30 -0.14 -19.45 23.31
C GLU A 30 0.87 -19.68 22.17
N GLY A 31 2.09 -19.15 22.31
CA GLY A 31 3.15 -19.30 21.32
C GLY A 31 3.01 -18.46 20.05
N LEU A 32 1.98 -17.61 19.94
CA LEU A 32 1.82 -16.65 18.83
C LEU A 32 2.40 -15.28 19.20
N GLN A 33 3.31 -14.77 18.38
CA GLN A 33 3.92 -13.45 18.57
C GLN A 33 3.48 -12.45 17.50
N TYR A 34 3.34 -11.19 17.88
CA TYR A 34 3.19 -10.09 16.93
C TYR A 34 4.56 -9.45 16.66
N TRP A 35 5.00 -9.48 15.41
CA TRP A 35 6.24 -8.85 14.98
C TRP A 35 5.99 -7.38 14.66
N ASP A 36 6.35 -6.53 15.61
CA ASP A 36 6.10 -5.10 15.64
C ASP A 36 7.20 -4.26 14.96
N TYR A 37 7.99 -4.89 14.09
CA TYR A 37 9.12 -4.27 13.42
C TYR A 37 8.70 -3.03 12.62
N ASN A 38 9.50 -1.96 12.78
CA ASN A 38 9.23 -0.69 12.13
C ASN A 38 9.84 -0.63 10.73
N TRP A 39 9.10 -1.13 9.75
CA TRP A 39 9.47 -1.12 8.33
C TRP A 39 9.59 0.28 7.70
N ARG A 40 9.21 1.35 8.41
CA ARG A 40 9.42 2.74 7.95
C ARG A 40 10.87 3.21 8.13
N LYS A 41 11.60 2.59 9.06
CA LYS A 41 13.02 2.87 9.32
C LYS A 41 13.91 2.01 8.40
N GLY A 42 15.19 2.35 8.32
CA GLY A 42 16.17 1.54 7.58
C GLY A 42 15.98 1.48 6.07
N GLY A 43 15.28 2.45 5.46
CA GLY A 43 15.15 2.53 4.00
C GLY A 43 14.11 1.58 3.38
N GLY A 44 13.24 0.95 4.18
CA GLY A 44 12.22 0.01 3.67
C GLY A 44 11.31 0.60 2.59
N ALA A 45 10.93 1.87 2.71
CA ALA A 45 10.14 2.57 1.68
C ALA A 45 10.90 2.72 0.36
N SER A 46 12.19 3.05 0.40
CA SER A 46 13.03 3.15 -0.80
C SER A 46 13.18 1.79 -1.46
N ARG A 47 13.39 0.73 -0.66
CA ARG A 47 13.48 -0.64 -1.16
C ARG A 47 12.18 -1.11 -1.82
N MET A 48 11.02 -0.76 -1.26
CA MET A 48 9.72 -1.04 -1.87
C MET A 48 9.60 -0.38 -3.25
N VAL A 49 10.00 0.89 -3.38
CA VAL A 49 9.97 1.61 -4.68
C VAL A 49 10.92 0.99 -5.69
N GLU A 50 12.13 0.62 -5.26
CA GLU A 50 13.13 -0.05 -6.11
C GLU A 50 12.59 -1.38 -6.66
N ILE A 51 12.06 -2.23 -5.77
CA ILE A 51 11.45 -3.51 -6.15
C ILE A 51 10.27 -3.26 -7.09
N SER A 52 9.39 -2.32 -6.77
CA SER A 52 8.20 -2.05 -7.58
C SER A 52 8.56 -1.62 -9.01
N LYS A 53 9.60 -0.81 -9.19
CA LYS A 53 10.12 -0.43 -10.51
C LYS A 53 10.78 -1.60 -11.24
N ARG A 54 11.57 -2.41 -10.53
CA ARG A 54 12.25 -3.58 -11.10
C ARG A 54 11.24 -4.63 -11.60
N GLU A 55 10.22 -4.91 -10.80
CA GLU A 55 9.18 -5.91 -11.11
C GLU A 55 8.04 -5.36 -11.97
N GLN A 56 8.08 -4.07 -12.30
CA GLN A 56 7.02 -3.36 -13.02
C GLN A 56 5.63 -3.64 -12.46
N PHE A 57 5.44 -3.41 -11.16
CA PHE A 57 4.13 -3.62 -10.54
C PHE A 57 3.11 -2.57 -10.99
N TYR A 58 1.84 -3.00 -11.05
CA TYR A 58 0.72 -2.09 -11.25
C TYR A 58 0.67 -1.09 -10.09
N GLN A 59 0.73 0.20 -10.42
CA GLN A 59 0.65 1.28 -9.45
C GLN A 59 -0.82 1.66 -9.24
N GLN A 60 -1.49 0.93 -8.35
CA GLN A 60 -2.88 1.19 -8.02
C GLN A 60 -3.04 2.52 -7.27
N GLU A 61 -3.92 3.39 -7.77
CA GLU A 61 -4.19 4.73 -7.20
C GLU A 61 -5.34 4.74 -6.17
N TYR A 62 -5.81 3.55 -5.75
CA TYR A 62 -6.94 3.36 -4.84
C TYR A 62 -6.74 2.06 -4.03
N CYS A 63 -7.50 1.83 -2.95
CA CYS A 63 -7.25 0.69 -2.05
C CYS A 63 -7.79 -0.67 -2.54
N GLY A 64 -8.25 -0.78 -3.79
CA GLY A 64 -8.88 -1.98 -4.33
C GLY A 64 -10.40 -2.09 -4.14
N CYS A 65 -11.04 -1.18 -3.39
CA CYS A 65 -12.50 -1.20 -3.22
C CYS A 65 -13.22 -0.12 -4.04
N VAL A 66 -14.51 -0.37 -4.35
CA VAL A 66 -15.36 0.55 -5.12
C VAL A 66 -15.49 1.92 -4.48
N TYR A 67 -15.52 1.99 -3.14
CA TYR A 67 -15.65 3.25 -2.41
C TYR A 67 -14.40 4.13 -2.56
N SER A 68 -13.21 3.55 -2.40
CA SER A 68 -11.95 4.26 -2.60
C SER A 68 -11.77 4.70 -4.05
N LEU A 69 -12.17 3.86 -5.02
CA LEU A 69 -12.13 4.23 -6.44
C LEU A 69 -13.07 5.41 -6.76
N ARG A 70 -14.30 5.38 -6.22
CA ARG A 70 -15.26 6.48 -6.35
C ARG A 70 -14.70 7.78 -5.79
N ASP A 71 -14.15 7.72 -4.58
CA ASP A 71 -13.67 8.91 -3.88
C ASP A 71 -12.41 9.48 -4.52
N ALA A 72 -11.48 8.62 -4.96
CA ALA A 72 -10.30 9.04 -5.71
C ALA A 72 -10.69 9.69 -7.05
N ASN A 73 -11.66 9.11 -7.78
CA ASN A 73 -12.14 9.68 -9.04
C ASN A 73 -12.88 11.00 -8.87
N ARG A 74 -13.65 11.16 -7.78
CA ARG A 74 -14.29 12.44 -7.45
C ARG A 74 -13.23 13.51 -7.21
N HIS A 75 -12.25 13.22 -6.34
CA HIS A 75 -11.16 14.15 -6.05
C HIS A 75 -10.36 14.52 -7.31
N ARG A 76 -10.06 13.56 -8.20
CA ARG A 76 -9.39 13.83 -9.47
C ARG A 76 -10.18 14.82 -10.33
N ARG A 77 -11.48 14.61 -10.49
CA ARG A 77 -12.36 15.49 -11.28
C ARG A 77 -12.45 16.91 -10.72
N GLU A 78 -12.56 17.03 -9.39
CA GLU A 78 -12.56 18.33 -8.70
C GLU A 78 -11.24 19.10 -8.94
N ASN A 79 -10.14 18.39 -9.20
CA ASN A 79 -8.82 18.95 -9.48
C ASN A 79 -8.46 18.92 -10.98
N GLY A 80 -9.45 18.77 -11.88
CA GLY A 80 -9.23 18.81 -13.33
C GLY A 80 -8.47 17.62 -13.91
N ARG A 81 -8.37 16.50 -13.19
CA ARG A 81 -7.70 15.27 -13.62
C ARG A 81 -8.71 14.23 -14.10
N GLU A 82 -8.32 13.45 -15.11
CA GLU A 82 -9.12 12.32 -15.59
C GLU A 82 -9.32 11.23 -14.52
N ARG A 83 -10.35 10.40 -14.72
CA ARG A 83 -10.60 9.23 -13.87
C ARG A 83 -9.45 8.22 -13.99
N ILE A 84 -9.22 7.48 -12.90
CA ILE A 84 -8.31 6.33 -12.86
C ILE A 84 -8.75 5.32 -13.91
N ARG A 85 -7.81 4.91 -14.77
CA ARG A 85 -7.96 3.80 -15.71
C ARG A 85 -7.14 2.63 -15.17
N ILE A 86 -7.82 1.52 -14.89
CA ILE A 86 -7.20 0.32 -14.34
C ILE A 86 -6.31 -0.33 -15.41
N GLY A 87 -5.14 -0.81 -15.02
CA GLY A 87 -4.22 -1.49 -15.94
C GLY A 87 -3.42 -0.57 -16.85
N LEU A 88 -3.30 0.73 -16.55
CA LEU A 88 -2.47 1.65 -17.35
C LEU A 88 -1.19 2.12 -16.65
N LEU A 89 -1.24 2.32 -15.33
CA LEU A 89 -0.10 2.89 -14.59
C LEU A 89 0.73 1.76 -13.98
N TYR A 90 1.96 1.60 -14.45
CA TYR A 90 2.93 0.63 -13.94
C TYR A 90 4.21 1.32 -13.51
N TYR A 91 4.82 0.84 -12.42
CA TYR A 91 6.11 1.38 -11.97
C TYR A 91 7.20 1.12 -13.01
N GLY A 92 8.03 2.14 -13.28
CA GLY A 92 9.16 2.03 -14.20
C GLY A 92 8.79 2.06 -15.69
N GLN A 93 7.52 2.31 -16.03
CA GLN A 93 7.06 2.61 -17.38
C GLN A 93 6.54 4.05 -17.43
N ASP A 94 6.77 4.74 -18.55
CA ASP A 94 6.12 6.03 -18.78
C ASP A 94 4.61 5.80 -18.93
N ALA A 95 3.83 6.57 -18.18
CA ALA A 95 2.38 6.59 -18.27
C ALA A 95 1.94 7.12 -19.64
N GLY A 96 2.01 6.29 -20.68
CA GLY A 96 1.79 6.74 -22.05
C GLY A 96 2.06 5.72 -23.13
N THR A 97 2.84 4.66 -22.88
CA THR A 97 2.99 3.60 -23.89
C THR A 97 1.76 2.70 -23.83
N PRO A 98 0.88 2.71 -24.85
CA PRO A 98 -0.21 1.74 -24.90
C PRO A 98 0.45 0.37 -24.99
N GLN A 99 0.14 -0.52 -24.04
CA GLN A 99 0.43 -1.92 -24.21
C GLN A 99 -0.58 -2.42 -25.25
N GLY A 100 -0.14 -2.45 -26.50
CA GLY A 100 -0.98 -2.83 -27.64
C GLY A 100 -1.48 -4.26 -27.54
N ASP A 101 -2.65 -4.48 -28.12
CA ASP A 101 -3.15 -5.79 -28.52
C ASP A 101 -2.30 -6.35 -29.69
#